data_AF-A0A399D2U2-F1
#
_entry.id   AF-A0A399D2U2-F1
#
_cell.length_a   1.000
_cell.length_b   1.000
_cell.length_c   1.000
_cell.angle_alpha   90.00
_cell.angle_beta   90.00
_cell.angle_gamma   90.00
#
_symmetry.space_group_name_H-M   'P 1'
#
loop_
_entity.id
_entity.type
_entity.pdbx_description
1 polymer ?
#
loop_
_entity_poly.entity_id
_entity_poly.type
_entity_poly.pdbx_seq_one_letter_code
_entity_poly.pdbx_strand_id
1 'polypeptide(L)'
;MAYNKPMTMNDNNIIKFDKIRKKFTNRNFLINTNSSDFINKLNSFIEANYNWSRQIKFNDLNGSKNISNIYVDLDLYLTPLKFHVDSSEKNKRKPLIELIEKSRSNLIILGQPGAGKTTSMKKVLHNYSSENKGHKYNLPFLVKLRELKDYDNSIVSFFLKKLELDISIRTQLETIIEEKINEKIIQKTIKKEKIENYSFKDNYRTLLNIFIEFLNAFNVLLILDGYDEITEHREKLIDEIIELSHSLKSSRFVLTSRTSDFNLNIDNSGIFEICSLNPSQLKEFAEKWLRDNNKSNDFLKKIKESPYYDTAIRPLTLSHLCAIYERIGTIPEKPRTIHRKVVALLIEEWDEQRQVIRNSKYINFEPDRKLDFLANIAFILTYKYQENIFTKEQLQDIYTSIYESFDLPKNDIKTVIREIETHTGIILCVSQNQYEFAHKSTQEYLAAEHLVRLPNIPSSLKLLLKLPNELALTVALSSSSSLYLNALLIERVYPICKSFFKDPEGLRRLSFKNAKFAPKFGVRKEELESFLHTFCYRILIEKTDFPKVPLTTVLFLFINSLLCHNHATLSVINRVLKTYCNYDKIRNYYVKNDTSRSGFIYLEKKTNISSANYDLPDFLVLSKSQLELINYV
;
A
#
# COMPACT_ATOMS: atom_id res chain seq x y z
N MET A 1 14.46 -11.37 -29.51
CA MET A 1 15.46 -11.40 -28.41
C MET A 1 15.66 -12.84 -28.02
N ALA A 2 16.87 -13.38 -28.18
CA ALA A 2 17.20 -14.73 -27.73
C ALA A 2 16.88 -14.86 -26.24
N TYR A 3 16.12 -15.89 -25.86
CA TYR A 3 15.84 -16.16 -24.46
C TYR A 3 17.13 -16.68 -23.82
N ASN A 4 17.72 -15.95 -22.87
CA ASN A 4 18.83 -16.45 -22.08
C ASN A 4 18.40 -17.75 -21.39
N LYS A 5 19.22 -18.79 -21.47
CA LYS A 5 18.95 -20.05 -20.76
C LYS A 5 19.25 -19.88 -19.26
N PRO A 6 18.61 -20.69 -18.40
CA PRO A 6 19.02 -20.78 -17.00
C PRO A 6 20.46 -21.30 -16.94
N MET A 7 21.24 -20.79 -15.98
CA MET A 7 22.58 -21.28 -15.72
C MET A 7 22.54 -22.75 -15.27
N THR A 8 23.52 -23.53 -15.72
CA THR A 8 23.72 -24.93 -15.31
C THR A 8 25.05 -25.13 -14.60
N MET A 9 25.03 -25.86 -13.49
CA MET A 9 26.24 -26.29 -12.78
C MET A 9 26.92 -27.45 -13.53
N ASN A 10 28.25 -27.35 -13.66
CA ASN A 10 29.11 -28.30 -14.37
C ASN A 10 29.99 -29.18 -13.44
N ASP A 11 30.86 -30.00 -14.03
CA ASP A 11 31.75 -30.95 -13.34
C ASP A 11 32.66 -30.32 -12.27
N ASN A 12 33.06 -29.05 -12.44
CA ASN A 12 33.84 -28.36 -11.40
C ASN A 12 33.06 -28.20 -10.09
N ASN A 13 31.72 -28.16 -10.14
CA ASN A 13 30.88 -28.10 -8.96
C ASN A 13 30.71 -29.45 -8.27
N ILE A 14 30.81 -30.56 -9.02
CA ILE A 14 30.88 -31.91 -8.46
C ILE A 14 32.10 -32.01 -7.54
N ILE A 15 33.27 -31.56 -8.01
CA ILE A 15 34.52 -31.56 -7.23
C ILE A 15 34.38 -30.73 -5.94
N LYS A 16 33.69 -29.58 -6.00
CA LYS A 16 33.44 -28.75 -4.81
C LYS A 16 32.56 -29.47 -3.79
N PHE A 17 31.48 -30.10 -4.25
CA PHE A 17 30.59 -30.85 -3.37
C PHE A 17 31.30 -32.08 -2.77
N ASP A 18 32.10 -32.81 -3.56
CA ASP A 18 32.91 -33.93 -3.07
C ASP A 18 33.89 -33.53 -1.96
N LYS A 19 34.51 -32.35 -2.07
CA LYS A 19 35.38 -31.81 -1.02
C LYS A 19 34.61 -31.55 0.29
N ILE A 20 33.41 -30.98 0.19
CA ILE A 20 32.54 -30.77 1.36
C ILE A 20 32.15 -32.12 1.94
N ARG A 21 31.67 -33.04 1.11
CA ARG A 21 31.29 -34.40 1.49
C ARG A 21 32.39 -35.08 2.28
N LYS A 22 33.61 -35.17 1.72
CA LYS A 22 34.79 -35.77 2.39
C LYS A 22 35.15 -35.08 3.71
N LYS A 23 35.06 -33.75 3.78
CA LYS A 23 35.38 -32.98 5.00
C LYS A 23 34.48 -33.34 6.18
N PHE A 24 33.21 -33.63 5.93
CA PHE A 24 32.24 -33.95 6.98
C PHE A 24 32.07 -35.45 7.23
N THR A 25 32.31 -36.32 6.23
CA THR A 25 32.39 -37.79 6.41
C THR A 25 33.35 -38.19 7.53
N ASN A 26 34.47 -37.48 7.69
CA ASN A 26 35.47 -37.76 8.71
C ASN A 26 35.08 -37.29 10.13
N ARG A 27 33.90 -36.67 10.32
CA ARG A 27 33.49 -36.04 11.59
C ARG A 27 32.21 -36.66 12.19
N ASN A 28 32.01 -37.96 12.02
CA ASN A 28 30.81 -38.71 12.45
C ASN A 28 29.52 -38.41 11.69
N PHE A 29 29.57 -37.71 10.55
CA PHE A 29 28.38 -37.44 9.72
C PHE A 29 28.61 -37.92 8.29
N LEU A 30 27.74 -38.77 7.77
CA LEU A 30 27.79 -39.26 6.40
C LEU A 30 26.78 -38.49 5.54
N ILE A 31 27.29 -37.76 4.54
CA ILE A 31 26.45 -37.24 3.47
C ILE A 31 26.29 -38.38 2.44
N ASN A 32 25.12 -38.99 2.41
CA ASN A 32 24.82 -40.17 1.58
C ASN A 32 24.52 -39.80 0.13
N THR A 33 23.98 -38.60 -0.09
CA THR A 33 23.68 -38.07 -1.43
C THR A 33 24.92 -38.08 -2.30
N ASN A 34 24.82 -38.72 -3.47
CA ASN A 34 25.89 -38.70 -4.45
C ASN A 34 25.99 -37.32 -5.14
N SER A 35 27.15 -37.04 -5.70
CA SER A 35 27.47 -35.70 -6.19
C SER A 35 26.74 -35.35 -7.50
N SER A 36 26.43 -36.34 -8.33
CA SER A 36 25.62 -36.15 -9.55
C SER A 36 24.17 -35.81 -9.21
N ASP A 37 23.55 -36.50 -8.25
CA ASP A 37 22.17 -36.28 -7.84
C ASP A 37 22.03 -34.92 -7.18
N PHE A 38 23.00 -34.55 -6.33
CA PHE A 38 23.04 -33.21 -5.75
C PHE A 38 23.07 -32.12 -6.82
N ILE A 39 23.95 -32.23 -7.83
CA ILE A 39 24.03 -31.25 -8.92
C ILE A 39 22.76 -31.24 -9.77
N ASN A 40 22.15 -32.40 -10.03
CA ASN A 40 20.87 -32.47 -10.75
C ASN A 40 19.74 -31.76 -10.00
N LYS A 41 19.63 -31.99 -8.68
CA LYS A 41 18.64 -31.31 -7.82
C LYS A 41 18.91 -29.81 -7.74
N LEU A 42 20.17 -29.41 -7.65
CA LEU A 42 20.56 -28.00 -7.65
C LEU A 42 20.21 -27.32 -8.98
N ASN A 43 20.47 -27.96 -10.12
CA ASN A 43 20.11 -27.44 -11.44
C ASN A 43 18.58 -27.30 -11.58
N SER A 44 17.82 -28.29 -11.12
CA SER A 44 16.35 -28.22 -11.10
C SER A 44 15.84 -27.06 -10.23
N PHE A 45 16.46 -26.84 -9.08
CA PHE A 45 16.17 -25.70 -8.20
C PHE A 45 16.48 -24.35 -8.87
N ILE A 46 17.62 -24.22 -9.55
CA ILE A 46 17.99 -23.01 -10.31
C ILE A 46 16.99 -22.75 -11.43
N GLU A 47 16.60 -23.79 -12.17
CA GLU A 47 15.63 -23.67 -13.27
C GLU A 47 14.24 -23.22 -12.75
N ALA A 48 13.76 -23.81 -11.66
CA ALA A 48 12.51 -23.40 -11.04
C ALA A 48 12.53 -21.92 -10.61
N ASN A 49 13.64 -21.49 -10.00
CA ASN A 49 13.85 -20.09 -9.58
C ASN A 49 13.97 -19.13 -10.76
N TYR A 50 14.67 -19.53 -11.83
CA TYR A 50 14.76 -18.76 -13.06
C TYR A 50 13.38 -18.56 -13.69
N ASN A 51 12.57 -19.61 -13.76
CA ASN A 51 11.21 -19.55 -14.29
C ASN A 51 10.30 -18.67 -13.43
N TRP A 52 10.35 -18.80 -12.10
CA TRP A 52 9.59 -17.95 -11.18
C TRP A 52 9.98 -16.47 -11.27
N SER A 53 11.26 -16.17 -11.41
CA SER A 53 11.78 -14.80 -11.45
C SER A 53 11.44 -14.05 -12.73
N ARG A 54 11.24 -14.76 -13.85
CA ARG A 54 11.07 -14.17 -15.20
C ARG A 54 9.76 -13.39 -15.38
N GLN A 55 8.72 -13.67 -14.60
CA GLN A 55 7.38 -13.13 -14.82
C GLN A 55 6.83 -12.34 -13.62
N ILE A 56 6.11 -11.26 -13.95
CA ILE A 56 5.23 -10.53 -13.05
C ILE A 56 3.78 -10.81 -13.49
N LYS A 57 2.94 -11.17 -12.52
CA LYS A 57 1.50 -11.46 -12.68
C LYS A 57 0.75 -10.83 -11.51
N PHE A 58 -0.39 -10.22 -11.81
CA PHE A 58 -1.43 -9.78 -10.87
C PHE A 58 -2.74 -9.61 -11.65
N ASN A 59 -3.89 -9.60 -10.97
CA ASN A 59 -5.23 -9.74 -11.59
C ASN A 59 -5.55 -8.71 -12.69
N ASP A 60 -4.98 -7.50 -12.58
CA ASP A 60 -5.21 -6.43 -13.55
C ASP A 60 -4.32 -6.48 -14.80
N LEU A 61 -3.38 -7.41 -14.88
CA LEU A 61 -2.57 -7.59 -16.08
C LEU A 61 -3.30 -8.47 -17.10
N ASN A 62 -3.21 -8.10 -18.38
CA ASN A 62 -3.57 -9.00 -19.49
C ASN A 62 -2.46 -10.03 -19.70
N GLY A 63 -2.36 -11.01 -18.78
CA GLY A 63 -1.34 -12.05 -18.79
C GLY A 63 -0.09 -11.70 -17.97
N SER A 64 1.04 -12.38 -18.23
CA SER A 64 2.30 -12.10 -17.55
C SER A 64 3.19 -11.13 -18.32
N LYS A 65 3.81 -10.16 -17.65
CA LYS A 65 4.90 -9.35 -18.22
C LYS A 65 6.27 -9.90 -17.81
N ASN A 66 7.23 -9.85 -18.72
CA ASN A 66 8.61 -10.28 -18.46
C ASN A 66 9.33 -9.21 -17.63
N ILE A 67 9.88 -9.59 -16.48
CA ILE A 67 10.52 -8.67 -15.54
C ILE A 67 11.66 -7.87 -16.18
N SER A 68 12.44 -8.47 -17.08
CA SER A 68 13.57 -7.81 -17.71
C SER A 68 13.17 -6.68 -18.65
N ASN A 69 11.92 -6.68 -19.12
CA ASN A 69 11.42 -5.64 -20.01
C ASN A 69 10.78 -4.49 -19.24
N ILE A 70 10.36 -4.69 -17.98
CA ILE A 70 9.55 -3.73 -17.22
C ILE A 70 10.22 -3.21 -15.95
N TYR A 71 11.22 -3.92 -15.42
CA TYR A 71 11.89 -3.53 -14.19
C TYR A 71 12.69 -2.24 -14.37
N VAL A 72 12.53 -1.34 -13.41
CA VAL A 72 13.32 -0.11 -13.24
C VAL A 72 14.15 -0.28 -11.97
N ASP A 73 15.43 0.07 -12.04
CA ASP A 73 16.29 -0.04 -10.86
C ASP A 73 15.90 1.00 -9.82
N LEU A 74 15.70 0.53 -8.58
CA LEU A 74 15.18 1.33 -7.49
C LEU A 74 16.32 1.95 -6.70
N ASP A 75 16.14 3.20 -6.28
CA ASP A 75 17.12 3.86 -5.42
C ASP A 75 16.93 3.42 -3.96
N LEU A 76 18.04 3.27 -3.25
CA LEU A 76 18.09 2.97 -1.82
C LEU A 76 18.65 4.18 -1.05
N TYR A 77 18.00 4.56 0.05
CA TYR A 77 18.60 5.42 1.05
C TYR A 77 19.74 4.67 1.76
N LEU A 78 20.87 5.35 1.96
CA LEU A 78 22.03 4.79 2.68
C LEU A 78 21.77 4.58 4.18
N THR A 79 20.80 5.31 4.71
CA THR A 79 20.29 5.19 6.07
C THR A 79 18.76 5.05 5.99
N PRO A 80 18.12 4.13 6.74
CA PRO A 80 16.65 4.05 6.77
C PRO A 80 15.99 5.35 7.22
N LEU A 81 14.80 5.63 6.67
CA LEU A 81 14.02 6.86 6.91
C LEU A 81 13.77 7.12 8.39
N LYS A 82 13.50 6.07 9.17
CA LYS A 82 13.24 6.17 10.61
C LYS A 82 14.42 6.70 11.43
N PHE A 83 15.62 6.71 10.87
CA PHE A 83 16.83 7.23 11.50
C PHE A 83 17.27 8.58 10.93
N HIS A 84 16.52 9.16 9.97
CA HIS A 84 16.88 10.47 9.40
C HIS A 84 16.67 11.58 10.42
N VAL A 85 17.73 12.33 10.69
CA VAL A 85 17.68 13.50 11.59
C VAL A 85 17.32 14.78 10.83
N ASP A 86 17.70 14.86 9.55
CA ASP A 86 17.43 16.01 8.68
C ASP A 86 17.10 15.57 7.24
N SER A 87 16.32 16.41 6.56
CA SER A 87 15.93 16.33 5.16
C SER A 87 17.10 16.18 4.17
N SER A 88 18.29 16.68 4.50
CA SER A 88 19.49 16.56 3.67
C SER A 88 19.97 15.11 3.48
N GLU A 89 19.65 14.20 4.42
CA GLU A 89 19.98 12.77 4.30
C GLU A 89 19.22 12.07 3.18
N LYS A 90 18.07 12.63 2.77
CA LYS A 90 17.31 12.14 1.62
C LYS A 90 18.06 12.28 0.29
N ASN A 91 19.18 12.99 0.22
CA ASN A 91 20.00 13.10 -0.99
C ASN A 91 21.05 11.98 -1.12
N LYS A 92 21.30 11.20 -0.06
CA LYS A 92 22.26 10.10 -0.08
C LYS A 92 21.58 8.82 -0.56
N ARG A 93 21.62 8.57 -1.86
CA ARG A 93 20.99 7.41 -2.51
C ARG A 93 21.96 6.63 -3.39
N LYS A 94 21.70 5.33 -3.56
CA LYS A 94 22.38 4.48 -4.54
C LYS A 94 21.42 3.50 -5.22
N PRO A 95 21.63 3.14 -6.48
CA PRO A 95 20.85 2.10 -7.15
C PRO A 95 20.98 0.74 -6.45
N LEU A 96 19.87 0.01 -6.35
CA LEU A 96 19.79 -1.27 -5.65
C LEU A 96 20.72 -2.32 -6.27
N ILE A 97 20.72 -2.45 -7.60
CA ILE A 97 21.55 -3.46 -8.28
C ILE A 97 23.04 -3.16 -8.06
N GLU A 98 23.44 -1.89 -8.18
CA GLU A 98 24.82 -1.48 -7.92
C GLU A 98 25.26 -1.86 -6.50
N LEU A 99 24.38 -1.66 -5.52
CA LEU A 99 24.70 -1.91 -4.12
C LEU A 99 24.90 -3.41 -3.84
N ILE A 100 24.09 -4.28 -4.44
CA ILE A 100 24.24 -5.74 -4.35
C ILE A 100 25.55 -6.20 -4.98
N GLU A 101 25.91 -5.64 -6.15
CA GLU A 101 27.14 -5.98 -6.86
C GLU A 101 28.38 -5.50 -6.11
N LYS A 102 28.39 -4.26 -5.61
CA LYS A 102 29.60 -3.64 -5.04
C LYS A 102 29.78 -3.86 -3.54
N SER A 103 28.72 -4.12 -2.76
CA SER A 103 28.83 -4.20 -1.29
C SER A 103 29.69 -5.36 -0.80
N ARG A 104 30.59 -5.14 0.16
CA ARG A 104 31.40 -6.21 0.77
C ARG A 104 30.76 -6.84 2.01
N SER A 105 29.66 -6.27 2.51
CA SER A 105 28.90 -6.76 3.66
C SER A 105 27.59 -7.43 3.20
N ASN A 106 26.93 -8.12 4.13
CA ASN A 106 25.56 -8.57 3.93
C ASN A 106 24.63 -7.36 3.82
N LEU A 107 23.48 -7.53 3.18
CA LEU A 107 22.55 -6.44 2.91
C LEU A 107 21.20 -6.70 3.54
N ILE A 108 20.65 -5.69 4.18
CA ILE A 108 19.28 -5.69 4.68
C ILE A 108 18.56 -4.58 3.95
N ILE A 109 17.56 -4.94 3.13
CA ILE A 109 16.79 -4.02 2.31
C ILE A 109 15.40 -3.88 2.91
N LEU A 110 15.18 -2.72 3.51
CA LEU A 110 13.90 -2.30 4.05
C LEU A 110 13.07 -1.60 2.98
N GLY A 111 11.78 -1.52 3.22
CA GLY A 111 10.89 -0.71 2.40
C GLY A 111 9.44 -0.91 2.80
N GLN A 112 8.62 0.09 2.48
CA GLN A 112 7.19 0.04 2.71
C GLN A 112 6.51 -1.07 1.87
N PRO A 113 5.28 -1.48 2.22
CA PRO A 113 4.48 -2.34 1.35
C PRO A 113 4.32 -1.71 -0.05
N GLY A 114 4.40 -2.53 -1.10
CA GLY A 114 4.34 -2.06 -2.49
C GLY A 114 5.57 -1.29 -3.01
N ALA A 115 6.62 -1.12 -2.18
CA ALA A 115 7.87 -0.46 -2.59
C ALA A 115 8.69 -1.27 -3.61
N GLY A 116 8.36 -2.54 -3.84
CA GLY A 116 9.02 -3.37 -4.86
C GLY A 116 10.08 -4.35 -4.35
N LYS A 117 10.20 -4.61 -3.03
CA LYS A 117 11.17 -5.55 -2.42
C LYS A 117 11.26 -6.91 -3.13
N THR A 118 10.17 -7.67 -3.15
CA THR A 118 10.10 -8.98 -3.82
C THR A 118 10.35 -8.88 -5.33
N THR A 119 9.90 -7.80 -5.97
CA THR A 119 10.13 -7.57 -7.40
C THR A 119 11.61 -7.30 -7.69
N SER A 120 12.30 -6.55 -6.84
CA SER A 120 13.75 -6.37 -6.91
C SER A 120 14.49 -7.67 -6.68
N MET A 121 14.08 -8.48 -5.69
CA MET A 121 14.68 -9.80 -5.46
C MET A 121 14.46 -10.76 -6.64
N LYS A 122 13.28 -10.72 -7.27
CA LYS A 122 13.04 -11.41 -8.55
C LYS A 122 14.00 -10.95 -9.63
N LYS A 123 14.21 -9.64 -9.79
CA LYS A 123 15.13 -9.12 -10.81
C LYS A 123 16.58 -9.56 -10.56
N VAL A 124 17.04 -9.47 -9.31
CA VAL A 124 18.37 -9.93 -8.90
C VAL A 124 18.51 -11.42 -9.19
N LEU A 125 17.57 -12.24 -8.72
CA LEU A 125 17.56 -13.68 -8.99
C LEU A 125 17.58 -13.98 -10.49
N HIS A 126 16.79 -13.28 -11.29
CA HIS A 126 16.75 -13.45 -12.74
C HIS A 126 18.09 -13.12 -13.40
N ASN A 127 18.73 -12.02 -13.01
CA ASN A 127 20.03 -11.61 -13.55
C ASN A 127 21.10 -12.68 -13.22
N TYR A 128 21.23 -13.07 -11.96
CA TYR A 128 22.24 -14.05 -11.51
C TYR A 128 21.94 -15.49 -11.96
N SER A 129 20.70 -15.83 -12.30
CA SER A 129 20.33 -17.16 -12.80
C SER A 129 20.44 -17.27 -14.33
N SER A 130 20.70 -16.17 -15.03
CA SER A 130 20.88 -16.18 -16.49
C SER A 130 22.33 -16.50 -16.86
N GLU A 131 22.57 -17.16 -18.00
CA GLU A 131 23.92 -17.40 -18.54
C GLU A 131 24.63 -16.08 -18.90
N ASN A 132 25.23 -15.41 -17.91
CA ASN A 132 26.05 -14.22 -18.11
C ASN A 132 27.36 -14.37 -17.33
N LYS A 133 28.48 -14.15 -18.03
CA LYS A 133 29.83 -14.19 -17.44
C LYS A 133 30.11 -12.87 -16.72
N GLY A 134 30.67 -12.94 -15.51
CA GLY A 134 31.16 -11.75 -14.77
C GLY A 134 30.38 -11.36 -13.52
N HIS A 135 29.39 -12.16 -13.09
CA HIS A 135 28.73 -11.94 -11.80
C HIS A 135 29.68 -12.18 -10.63
N LYS A 136 29.53 -11.37 -9.58
CA LYS A 136 30.29 -11.50 -8.33
C LYS A 136 30.05 -12.80 -7.58
N TYR A 137 28.83 -13.33 -7.69
CA TYR A 137 28.39 -14.56 -7.05
C TYR A 137 28.09 -15.58 -8.14
N ASN A 138 28.39 -16.85 -7.87
CA ASN A 138 28.27 -17.91 -8.87
C ASN A 138 26.92 -18.62 -8.79
N LEU A 139 26.18 -18.45 -7.69
CA LEU A 139 24.91 -19.15 -7.47
C LEU A 139 23.97 -18.25 -6.67
N PRO A 140 22.83 -17.83 -7.24
CA PRO A 140 21.76 -17.25 -6.42
C PRO A 140 20.94 -18.36 -5.75
N PHE A 141 20.65 -18.20 -4.46
CA PHE A 141 19.83 -19.15 -3.71
C PHE A 141 18.69 -18.42 -3.01
N LEU A 142 17.46 -18.60 -3.50
CA LEU A 142 16.27 -17.95 -2.94
C LEU A 142 15.67 -18.79 -1.81
N VAL A 143 15.41 -18.13 -0.68
CA VAL A 143 14.58 -18.63 0.40
C VAL A 143 13.47 -17.62 0.62
N LYS A 144 12.24 -17.98 0.23
CA LYS A 144 11.07 -17.19 0.59
C LYS A 144 10.74 -17.52 2.03
N LEU A 145 10.90 -16.55 2.92
CA LEU A 145 10.86 -16.81 4.35
C LEU A 145 9.47 -17.34 4.78
N ARG A 146 8.37 -16.90 4.13
CA ARG A 146 7.02 -17.48 4.34
C ARG A 146 6.89 -19.00 4.13
N GLU A 147 7.82 -19.62 3.40
CA GLU A 147 7.81 -21.06 3.15
C GLU A 147 8.45 -21.83 4.32
N LEU A 148 9.27 -21.19 5.17
CA LEU A 148 10.06 -21.86 6.22
C LEU A 148 9.24 -22.60 7.28
N LYS A 149 7.96 -22.26 7.45
CA LYS A 149 7.05 -22.99 8.34
C LYS A 149 6.93 -24.48 7.97
N ASP A 150 7.08 -24.80 6.69
CA ASP A 150 7.05 -26.17 6.17
C ASP A 150 8.42 -26.89 6.33
N TYR A 151 9.42 -26.16 6.86
CA TYR A 151 10.81 -26.57 7.00
C TYR A 151 11.35 -26.24 8.40
N ASP A 152 10.60 -26.57 9.44
CA ASP A 152 11.06 -26.46 10.84
C ASP A 152 11.53 -25.04 11.23
N ASN A 153 10.98 -24.03 10.55
CA ASN A 153 11.33 -22.61 10.67
C ASN A 153 12.84 -22.34 10.58
N SER A 154 13.53 -23.05 9.67
CA SER A 154 14.99 -23.04 9.57
C SER A 154 15.46 -23.00 8.11
N ILE A 155 16.39 -22.08 7.81
CA ILE A 155 17.02 -21.95 6.49
C ILE A 155 17.81 -23.23 6.17
N VAL A 156 18.49 -23.80 7.16
CA VAL A 156 19.26 -25.04 7.01
C VAL A 156 18.32 -26.20 6.65
N SER A 157 17.19 -26.32 7.34
CA SER A 157 16.20 -27.37 7.08
C SER A 157 15.56 -27.20 5.69
N PHE A 158 15.30 -25.96 5.27
CA PHE A 158 14.85 -25.64 3.92
C PHE A 158 15.86 -26.11 2.87
N PHE A 159 17.14 -25.77 3.05
CA PHE A 159 18.22 -26.18 2.16
C PHE A 159 18.31 -27.71 2.02
N LEU A 160 18.33 -28.43 3.15
CA LEU A 160 18.45 -29.88 3.16
C LEU A 160 17.26 -30.56 2.47
N LYS A 161 16.03 -30.17 2.79
CA LYS A 161 14.82 -30.77 2.18
C LYS A 161 14.66 -30.38 0.71
N LYS A 162 14.93 -29.12 0.33
CA LYS A 162 14.80 -28.66 -1.07
C LYS A 162 15.81 -29.30 -2.01
N LEU A 163 17.01 -29.60 -1.52
CA LEU A 163 18.05 -30.27 -2.32
C LEU A 163 18.09 -31.79 -2.08
N GLU A 164 17.16 -32.34 -1.30
CA GLU A 164 17.08 -33.76 -0.95
C GLU A 164 18.43 -34.32 -0.45
N LEU A 165 19.08 -33.56 0.44
CA LEU A 165 20.33 -33.94 1.06
C LEU A 165 20.08 -34.92 2.21
N ASP A 166 20.50 -36.17 2.01
CA ASP A 166 20.47 -37.21 3.04
C ASP A 166 21.78 -37.18 3.84
N ILE A 167 21.64 -36.91 5.14
CA ILE A 167 22.75 -36.80 6.08
C ILE A 167 22.45 -37.73 7.25
N SER A 168 23.25 -38.79 7.40
CA SER A 168 23.19 -39.70 8.53
C SER A 168 24.29 -39.37 9.56
N ILE A 169 23.98 -39.65 10.83
CA ILE A 169 24.95 -39.55 11.93
C ILE A 169 25.48 -40.94 12.20
N ARG A 170 26.81 -41.10 12.23
CA ARG A 170 27.44 -42.34 12.71
C ARG A 170 27.33 -42.39 14.22
N THR A 171 26.69 -43.42 14.73
CA THR A 171 26.72 -43.72 16.17
C THR A 171 28.09 -44.26 16.57
N GLN A 172 28.51 -44.09 17.83
CA GLN A 172 29.78 -44.63 18.33
C GLN A 172 29.93 -46.15 18.09
N LEU A 173 28.81 -46.88 18.05
CA LEU A 173 28.80 -48.32 17.74
C LEU A 173 29.14 -48.61 16.27
N GLU A 174 28.66 -47.80 15.32
CA GLU A 174 28.95 -47.98 13.89
C GLU A 174 30.43 -47.71 13.57
N THR A 175 31.03 -46.70 14.22
CA THR A 175 32.46 -46.39 14.07
C THR A 175 33.35 -47.53 14.57
N ILE A 176 32.97 -48.17 15.69
CA ILE A 176 33.70 -49.32 16.25
C ILE A 176 33.56 -50.58 15.39
N ILE A 177 32.40 -50.79 14.73
CA ILE A 177 32.13 -51.96 13.88
C ILE A 177 32.94 -51.89 12.57
N GLU A 178 33.04 -50.71 11.93
CA GLU A 178 33.86 -50.54 10.72
C GLU A 178 35.37 -50.71 10.98
N GLU A 179 35.88 -50.26 12.13
CA GLU A 179 37.30 -50.44 12.48
C GLU A 179 37.68 -51.90 12.80
N LYS A 180 36.71 -52.77 13.12
CA LYS A 180 37.00 -54.13 13.63
C LYS A 180 36.55 -55.29 12.76
N ILE A 181 35.68 -55.15 11.75
CA ILE A 181 35.06 -56.33 11.09
C ILE A 181 35.00 -56.24 9.55
N ASN A 182 35.41 -57.36 8.93
CA ASN A 182 35.38 -57.68 7.50
C ASN A 182 33.94 -57.63 6.92
N GLU A 183 33.78 -57.03 5.73
CA GLU A 183 32.52 -56.55 5.11
C GLU A 183 31.35 -57.55 5.02
N LYS A 184 31.57 -58.86 5.17
CA LYS A 184 30.53 -59.90 4.99
C LYS A 184 29.57 -60.12 6.17
N ILE A 185 29.89 -59.62 7.37
CA ILE A 185 29.04 -59.84 8.57
C ILE A 185 28.03 -58.70 8.79
N ILE A 186 28.30 -57.50 8.27
CA ILE A 186 27.52 -56.28 8.52
C ILE A 186 26.07 -56.40 8.02
N GLN A 187 25.85 -57.07 6.88
CA GLN A 187 24.51 -57.14 6.27
C GLN A 187 23.49 -58.00 7.04
N LYS A 188 23.92 -58.86 7.97
CA LYS A 188 23.01 -59.79 8.66
C LYS A 188 22.53 -59.30 10.04
N THR A 189 23.21 -58.33 10.64
CA THR A 189 22.94 -57.89 12.02
C THR A 189 22.27 -56.51 12.10
N ILE A 190 22.35 -55.68 11.04
CA ILE A 190 21.60 -54.42 10.95
C ILE A 190 20.16 -54.72 10.53
N LYS A 191 19.38 -55.32 11.44
CA LYS A 191 17.93 -55.23 11.36
C LYS A 191 17.57 -53.76 11.51
N LYS A 192 16.87 -53.25 10.49
CA LYS A 192 16.20 -51.94 10.41
C LYS A 192 15.51 -51.54 11.72
N GLU A 193 16.24 -50.95 12.64
CA GLU A 193 15.67 -49.96 13.55
C GLU A 193 15.92 -48.61 12.90
N LYS A 194 14.84 -48.00 12.40
CA LYS A 194 14.84 -46.63 11.94
C LYS A 194 15.35 -45.75 13.08
N ILE A 195 16.56 -45.22 12.91
CA ILE A 195 17.17 -44.21 13.78
C ILE A 195 16.42 -42.89 13.50
N GLU A 196 15.15 -42.80 13.94
CA GLU A 196 14.30 -41.61 13.73
C GLU A 196 14.46 -40.58 14.87
N ASN A 197 15.17 -40.90 15.98
CA ASN A 197 15.07 -40.10 17.21
C ASN A 197 16.38 -39.57 17.83
N TYR A 198 17.55 -39.68 17.19
CA TYR A 198 18.71 -38.83 17.56
C TYR A 198 18.56 -37.44 16.92
N SER A 199 17.54 -36.75 17.43
CA SER A 199 17.29 -35.32 17.50
C SER A 199 18.13 -34.42 16.57
N PHE A 200 17.47 -33.94 15.52
CA PHE A 200 17.91 -32.83 14.68
C PHE A 200 18.40 -31.60 15.50
N LYS A 201 17.93 -31.43 16.75
CA LYS A 201 18.36 -30.35 17.64
C LYS A 201 19.79 -30.51 18.15
N ASP A 202 20.24 -31.71 18.47
CA ASP A 202 21.55 -31.93 19.12
C ASP A 202 22.73 -31.76 18.13
N ASN A 203 22.44 -31.91 16.83
CA ASN A 203 23.44 -31.86 15.76
C ASN A 203 23.31 -30.64 14.84
N TYR A 204 22.41 -29.72 15.18
CA TYR A 204 22.07 -28.55 14.38
C TYR A 204 23.31 -27.71 14.01
N ARG A 205 24.24 -27.52 14.95
CA ARG A 205 25.47 -26.73 14.72
C ARG A 205 26.34 -27.31 13.60
N THR A 206 26.40 -28.63 13.47
CA THR A 206 27.14 -29.28 12.37
C THR A 206 26.42 -29.13 11.05
N LEU A 207 25.09 -29.26 11.01
CA LEU A 207 24.29 -29.03 9.81
C LEU A 207 24.43 -27.58 9.32
N LEU A 208 24.41 -26.61 10.24
CA LEU A 208 24.68 -25.21 9.94
C LEU A 208 26.09 -25.01 9.36
N ASN A 209 27.10 -25.69 9.92
CA ASN A 209 28.47 -25.66 9.36
C ASN A 209 28.55 -26.24 7.95
N ILE A 210 27.85 -27.36 7.67
CA ILE A 210 27.76 -27.93 6.32
C ILE A 210 27.15 -26.91 5.36
N PHE A 211 26.06 -26.27 5.77
CA PHE A 211 25.39 -25.25 4.98
C PHE A 211 26.31 -24.04 4.71
N ILE A 212 27.01 -23.52 5.73
CA ILE A 212 27.98 -22.42 5.58
C ILE A 212 29.12 -22.78 4.62
N GLU A 213 29.66 -23.99 4.73
CA GLU A 213 30.72 -24.48 3.85
C GLU A 213 30.24 -24.62 2.41
N PHE A 214 29.01 -25.10 2.21
CA PHE A 214 28.35 -25.12 0.91
C PHE A 214 28.24 -23.71 0.33
N LEU A 215 27.65 -22.76 1.07
CA LEU A 215 27.48 -21.39 0.60
C LEU A 215 28.85 -20.83 0.15
N ASN A 216 29.85 -20.88 1.02
CA ASN A 216 31.18 -20.33 0.72
C ASN A 216 31.88 -21.01 -0.47
N ALA A 217 31.83 -22.34 -0.58
CA ALA A 217 32.47 -23.06 -1.69
C ALA A 217 31.79 -22.76 -3.05
N PHE A 218 30.48 -22.56 -3.03
CA PHE A 218 29.68 -22.24 -4.21
C PHE A 218 29.58 -20.73 -4.50
N ASN A 219 30.15 -19.88 -3.65
CA ASN A 219 30.12 -18.42 -3.79
C ASN A 219 28.68 -17.90 -4.00
N VAL A 220 27.84 -18.16 -3.00
CA VAL A 220 26.39 -17.98 -3.07
C VAL A 220 25.95 -16.56 -2.75
N LEU A 221 24.98 -16.04 -3.50
CA LEU A 221 24.12 -14.93 -3.10
C LEU A 221 22.84 -15.51 -2.49
N LEU A 222 22.76 -15.51 -1.17
CA LEU A 222 21.59 -16.00 -0.44
C LEU A 222 20.52 -14.90 -0.36
N ILE A 223 19.39 -15.09 -1.04
CA ILE A 223 18.29 -14.14 -1.06
C ILE A 223 17.24 -14.61 -0.05
N LEU A 224 17.08 -13.87 1.04
CA LEU A 224 16.10 -14.12 2.08
C LEU A 224 14.95 -13.11 1.92
N ASP A 225 13.87 -13.51 1.25
CA ASP A 225 12.77 -12.60 0.90
C ASP A 225 11.60 -12.73 1.90
N GLY A 226 11.23 -11.62 2.54
CA GLY A 226 10.02 -11.51 3.37
C GLY A 226 10.19 -11.81 4.85
N TYR A 227 11.15 -11.17 5.54
CA TYR A 227 11.35 -11.39 6.98
C TYR A 227 10.15 -10.97 7.85
N ASP A 228 9.37 -9.99 7.39
CA ASP A 228 8.12 -9.58 8.01
C ASP A 228 7.01 -10.65 7.92
N GLU A 229 7.20 -11.67 7.09
CA GLU A 229 6.23 -12.76 6.89
C GLU A 229 6.46 -13.94 7.85
N ILE A 230 7.51 -13.88 8.68
CA ILE A 230 7.80 -14.86 9.71
C ILE A 230 7.09 -14.49 11.00
N THR A 231 6.16 -15.36 11.42
CA THR A 231 5.34 -15.17 12.63
C THR A 231 5.78 -16.04 13.80
N GLU A 232 6.35 -17.21 13.54
CA GLU A 232 6.72 -18.20 14.56
C GLU A 232 8.22 -18.45 14.59
N HIS A 233 8.76 -18.82 15.75
CA HIS A 233 10.17 -19.19 15.95
C HIS A 233 11.17 -18.19 15.35
N ARG A 234 10.81 -16.90 15.36
CA ARG A 234 11.61 -15.81 14.78
C ARG A 234 13.00 -15.72 15.40
N GLU A 235 13.11 -15.96 16.71
CA GLU A 235 14.37 -15.99 17.46
C GLU A 235 15.35 -17.01 16.87
N LYS A 236 14.89 -18.24 16.60
CA LYS A 236 15.71 -19.28 15.98
C LYS A 236 16.25 -18.81 14.63
N LEU A 237 15.39 -18.26 13.77
CA LEU A 237 15.80 -17.74 12.45
C LEU A 237 16.81 -16.59 12.58
N ILE A 238 16.62 -15.70 13.55
CA ILE A 238 17.54 -14.59 13.82
C ILE A 238 18.91 -15.14 14.19
N ASP A 239 18.99 -16.15 15.07
CA ASP A 239 20.24 -16.80 15.44
C ASP A 239 20.94 -17.40 14.21
N GLU A 240 20.20 -18.04 13.30
CA GLU A 240 20.77 -18.55 12.04
C GLU A 240 21.33 -17.41 11.18
N ILE A 241 20.60 -16.30 11.03
CA ILE A 241 21.02 -15.15 10.22
C ILE A 241 22.26 -14.48 10.83
N ILE A 242 22.34 -14.36 12.16
CA ILE A 242 23.50 -13.83 12.88
C ILE A 242 24.72 -14.74 12.64
N GLU A 243 24.58 -16.05 12.82
CA GLU A 243 25.68 -16.99 12.57
C GLU A 243 26.15 -16.95 11.10
N LEU A 244 25.22 -16.82 10.15
CA LEU A 244 25.54 -16.60 8.75
C LEU A 244 26.27 -15.27 8.53
N SER A 245 25.88 -14.18 9.20
CA SER A 245 26.51 -12.87 9.01
C SER A 245 27.99 -12.87 9.40
N HIS A 246 28.35 -13.65 10.42
CA HIS A 246 29.74 -13.82 10.86
C HIS A 246 30.54 -14.83 10.02
N SER A 247 29.89 -15.87 9.50
CA SER A 247 30.58 -17.02 8.91
C SER A 247 30.74 -16.96 7.38
N LEU A 248 29.96 -16.13 6.69
CA LEU A 248 30.03 -16.00 5.23
C LEU A 248 31.23 -15.13 4.79
N LYS A 249 32.14 -15.73 4.01
CA LYS A 249 33.42 -15.11 3.59
C LYS A 249 33.43 -14.70 2.13
N SER A 250 33.13 -15.63 1.22
CA SER A 250 32.97 -15.38 -0.23
C SER A 250 31.52 -15.07 -0.59
N SER A 251 30.60 -15.67 0.15
CA SER A 251 29.15 -15.55 -0.04
C SER A 251 28.56 -14.40 0.75
N ARG A 252 27.39 -13.90 0.37
CA ARG A 252 26.65 -12.89 1.15
C ARG A 252 25.17 -13.18 1.11
N PHE A 253 24.43 -12.64 2.08
CA PHE A 253 22.98 -12.61 2.01
C PHE A 253 22.42 -11.22 1.73
N VAL A 254 21.24 -11.20 1.11
CA VAL A 254 20.35 -10.06 1.01
C VAL A 254 19.06 -10.45 1.72
N LEU A 255 18.70 -9.73 2.78
CA LEU A 255 17.47 -9.92 3.55
C LEU A 255 16.50 -8.80 3.23
N THR A 256 15.26 -9.11 2.87
CA THR A 256 14.21 -8.10 2.71
C THR A 256 13.25 -8.11 3.89
N SER A 257 12.80 -6.93 4.30
CA SER A 257 11.77 -6.77 5.33
C SER A 257 10.97 -5.50 5.11
N ARG A 258 9.78 -5.44 5.67
CA ARG A 258 9.13 -4.15 5.95
C ARG A 258 9.94 -3.34 6.97
N THR A 259 9.93 -2.01 6.80
CA THR A 259 10.67 -1.06 7.65
C THR A 259 10.24 -1.14 9.12
N SER A 260 8.95 -1.36 9.37
CA SER A 260 8.33 -1.49 10.68
C SER A 260 8.69 -2.78 11.42
N ASP A 261 8.87 -3.88 10.68
CA ASP A 261 9.06 -5.22 11.25
C ASP A 261 10.52 -5.61 11.51
N PHE A 262 11.47 -4.74 11.12
CA PHE A 262 12.90 -4.95 11.26
C PHE A 262 13.54 -3.94 12.22
N ASN A 263 13.77 -4.37 13.46
CA ASN A 263 14.37 -3.55 14.53
C ASN A 263 15.65 -4.17 15.09
N LEU A 264 16.32 -5.01 14.29
CA LEU A 264 17.55 -5.70 14.68
C LEU A 264 18.74 -5.00 14.05
N ASN A 265 19.85 -4.95 14.78
CA ASN A 265 21.16 -4.65 14.22
C ASN A 265 21.91 -5.96 14.08
N ILE A 266 22.29 -6.31 12.86
CA ILE A 266 23.05 -7.53 12.56
C ILE A 266 24.44 -7.10 12.15
N ASP A 267 25.46 -7.59 12.85
CA ASP A 267 26.85 -7.29 12.51
C ASP A 267 27.21 -7.77 11.10
N ASN A 268 28.21 -7.13 10.49
CA ASN A 268 28.62 -7.39 9.10
C ASN A 268 27.48 -7.24 8.08
N SER A 269 26.48 -6.42 8.39
CA SER A 269 25.39 -6.08 7.47
C SER A 269 25.17 -4.57 7.36
N GLY A 270 24.81 -4.11 6.16
CA GLY A 270 24.35 -2.74 5.94
C GLY A 270 22.83 -2.71 5.79
N ILE A 271 22.18 -1.79 6.49
CA ILE A 271 20.73 -1.60 6.43
C ILE A 271 20.41 -0.43 5.50
N PHE A 272 19.61 -0.69 4.48
CA PHE A 272 19.21 0.26 3.44
C PHE A 272 17.70 0.28 3.32
N GLU A 273 17.12 1.35 2.78
CA GLU A 273 15.66 1.44 2.58
C GLU A 273 15.32 1.90 1.17
N ILE A 274 14.35 1.23 0.53
CA ILE A 274 13.88 1.59 -0.82
C ILE A 274 13.24 2.98 -0.82
N CYS A 275 13.69 3.82 -1.74
CA CYS A 275 13.15 5.16 -1.97
C CYS A 275 11.81 5.11 -2.72
N SER A 276 11.03 6.18 -2.60
CA SER A 276 9.97 6.45 -3.58
C SER A 276 10.57 6.71 -4.97
N LEU A 277 9.84 6.36 -6.03
CA LEU A 277 10.28 6.57 -7.40
C LEU A 277 10.51 8.05 -7.67
N ASN A 278 11.68 8.35 -8.21
CA ASN A 278 12.00 9.69 -8.70
C ASN A 278 11.35 9.94 -10.08
N PRO A 279 11.25 11.20 -10.56
CA PRO A 279 10.62 11.50 -11.85
C PRO A 279 11.26 10.77 -13.05
N SER A 280 12.56 10.51 -13.03
CA SER A 280 13.24 9.73 -14.08
C SER A 280 12.84 8.24 -14.05
N GLN A 281 12.77 7.63 -12.88
CA GLN A 281 12.33 6.24 -12.71
C GLN A 281 10.85 6.05 -13.07
N LEU A 282 10.01 7.04 -12.74
CA LEU A 282 8.61 7.09 -13.16
C LEU A 282 8.48 7.07 -14.70
N LYS A 283 9.26 7.92 -15.37
CA LYS A 283 9.28 7.99 -16.83
C LYS A 283 9.77 6.67 -17.44
N GLU A 284 10.89 6.14 -16.93
CA GLU A 284 11.47 4.88 -17.39
C GLU A 284 10.47 3.72 -17.22
N PHE A 285 9.76 3.68 -16.09
CA PHE A 285 8.75 2.65 -15.82
C PHE A 285 7.62 2.71 -16.83
N ALA A 286 7.06 3.91 -17.07
CA ALA A 286 5.97 4.10 -18.03
C ALA A 286 6.39 3.71 -19.45
N GLU A 287 7.60 4.11 -19.89
CA GLU A 287 8.15 3.76 -21.21
C GLU A 287 8.33 2.25 -21.37
N LYS A 288 8.94 1.60 -20.38
CA LYS A 288 9.16 0.15 -20.38
C LYS A 288 7.85 -0.64 -20.33
N TRP A 289 6.87 -0.17 -19.55
CA TRP A 289 5.60 -0.86 -19.37
C TRP A 289 4.71 -0.79 -20.61
N LEU A 290 4.54 0.42 -21.16
CA LEU A 290 3.62 0.70 -22.26
C LEU A 290 4.25 0.42 -23.63
N ARG A 291 5.58 0.38 -23.72
CA ARG A 291 6.37 0.10 -24.94
C ARG A 291 6.04 1.03 -26.12
N ASP A 292 5.53 2.21 -25.82
CA ASP A 292 5.11 3.22 -26.77
C ASP A 292 5.33 4.60 -26.12
N ASN A 293 6.21 5.40 -26.71
CA ASN A 293 6.61 6.69 -26.18
C ASN A 293 5.45 7.69 -26.17
N ASN A 294 4.53 7.62 -27.14
CA ASN A 294 3.38 8.54 -27.19
C ASN A 294 2.39 8.21 -26.07
N LYS A 295 2.09 6.92 -25.88
CA LYS A 295 1.25 6.46 -24.76
C LYS A 295 1.89 6.74 -23.41
N SER A 296 3.20 6.53 -23.28
CA SER A 296 3.94 6.85 -22.05
C SER A 296 3.87 8.34 -21.71
N ASN A 297 4.10 9.22 -22.68
CA ASN A 297 4.01 10.66 -22.47
C ASN A 297 2.58 11.12 -22.14
N ASP A 298 1.56 10.60 -22.83
CA ASP A 298 0.15 10.88 -22.51
C ASP A 298 -0.22 10.41 -21.10
N PHE A 299 0.18 9.19 -20.73
CA PHE A 299 -0.03 8.63 -19.40
C PHE A 299 0.64 9.50 -18.31
N LEU A 300 1.92 9.83 -18.47
CA LEU A 300 2.65 10.66 -17.51
C LEU A 300 2.06 12.06 -17.38
N LYS A 301 1.59 12.65 -18.48
CA LYS A 301 0.89 13.94 -18.48
C LYS A 301 -0.40 13.82 -17.68
N LYS A 302 -1.23 12.82 -17.97
CA LYS A 302 -2.50 12.57 -17.27
C LYS A 302 -2.28 12.28 -15.78
N ILE A 303 -1.24 11.53 -15.39
CA ILE A 303 -0.91 11.32 -13.96
C ILE A 303 -0.58 12.65 -13.29
N LYS A 304 0.29 13.47 -13.90
CA LYS A 304 0.71 14.76 -13.32
C LYS A 304 -0.46 15.73 -13.14
N GLU A 305 -1.40 15.73 -14.08
CA GLU A 305 -2.61 16.55 -14.02
C GLU A 305 -3.67 15.98 -13.07
N SER A 306 -3.56 14.69 -12.75
CA SER A 306 -4.47 14.01 -11.82
C SER A 306 -4.10 14.27 -10.36
N PRO A 307 -5.06 14.18 -9.43
CA PRO A 307 -4.79 14.30 -7.99
C PRO A 307 -3.98 13.15 -7.38
N TYR A 308 -3.43 12.24 -8.20
CA TYR A 308 -2.80 10.99 -7.77
C TYR A 308 -1.31 10.91 -8.02
N TYR A 309 -0.71 11.98 -8.54
CA TYR A 309 0.72 12.02 -8.84
C TYR A 309 1.56 11.51 -7.64
N ASP A 310 1.18 11.90 -6.43
CA ASP A 310 1.85 11.52 -5.19
C ASP A 310 1.68 10.04 -4.81
N THR A 311 0.61 9.36 -5.26
CA THR A 311 0.45 7.91 -5.04
C THR A 311 1.18 7.09 -6.11
N ALA A 312 1.36 7.66 -7.31
CA ALA A 312 2.05 7.03 -8.44
C ALA A 312 3.56 6.89 -8.21
N ILE A 313 4.15 7.57 -7.21
CA ILE A 313 5.57 7.42 -6.87
C ILE A 313 5.93 6.04 -6.27
N ARG A 314 4.94 5.16 -6.06
CA ARG A 314 5.16 3.78 -5.62
C ARG A 314 5.08 2.81 -6.79
N PRO A 315 6.01 1.85 -6.93
CA PRO A 315 6.00 0.89 -8.04
C PRO A 315 4.69 0.11 -8.17
N LEU A 316 4.11 -0.35 -7.07
CA LEU A 316 2.85 -1.11 -7.09
C LEU A 316 1.70 -0.27 -7.66
N THR A 317 1.43 0.92 -7.09
CA THR A 317 0.38 1.82 -7.58
C THR A 317 0.59 2.17 -9.04
N LEU A 318 1.82 2.51 -9.42
CA LEU A 318 2.16 2.85 -10.80
C LEU A 318 1.85 1.68 -11.75
N SER A 319 2.15 0.45 -11.36
CA SER A 319 1.84 -0.73 -12.16
C SER A 319 0.34 -0.93 -12.40
N HIS A 320 -0.51 -0.68 -11.40
CA HIS A 320 -1.97 -0.70 -11.58
C HIS A 320 -2.46 0.44 -12.46
N LEU A 321 -1.95 1.66 -12.26
CA LEU A 321 -2.31 2.79 -13.13
C LEU A 321 -1.93 2.53 -14.58
N CYS A 322 -0.74 1.95 -14.83
CA CYS A 322 -0.33 1.53 -16.16
C CYS A 322 -1.23 0.43 -16.73
N ALA A 323 -1.62 -0.57 -15.93
CA ALA A 323 -2.52 -1.63 -16.36
C ALA A 323 -3.94 -1.11 -16.70
N ILE A 324 -4.47 -0.19 -15.90
CA ILE A 324 -5.74 0.50 -16.16
C ILE A 324 -5.65 1.30 -17.46
N TYR A 325 -4.57 2.06 -17.65
CA TYR A 325 -4.36 2.86 -18.85
C TYR A 325 -4.21 1.98 -20.11
N GLU A 326 -3.51 0.84 -20.01
CA GLU A 326 -3.34 -0.11 -21.12
C GLU A 326 -4.69 -0.71 -21.56
N ARG A 327 -5.61 -0.95 -20.63
CA ARG A 327 -6.95 -1.50 -20.91
C ARG A 327 -7.94 -0.46 -21.42
N ILE A 328 -7.95 0.74 -20.84
CA ILE A 328 -8.99 1.77 -21.06
C ILE A 328 -8.53 2.86 -22.03
N GLY A 329 -7.22 3.04 -22.21
CA GLY A 329 -6.62 4.12 -23.02
C GLY A 329 -6.59 5.48 -22.32
N THR A 330 -7.10 5.58 -21.09
CA THR A 330 -7.03 6.79 -20.28
C THR A 330 -7.00 6.46 -18.79
N ILE A 331 -6.53 7.41 -17.99
CA ILE A 331 -6.67 7.36 -16.54
C ILE A 331 -8.07 7.85 -16.21
N PRO A 332 -8.86 7.11 -15.42
CA PRO A 332 -10.20 7.54 -15.06
C PRO A 332 -10.18 8.96 -14.49
N GLU A 333 -10.95 9.87 -15.10
CA GLU A 333 -10.96 11.29 -14.74
C GLU A 333 -11.44 11.52 -13.30
N LYS A 334 -12.29 10.63 -12.79
CA LYS A 334 -12.97 10.80 -11.49
C LYS A 334 -12.19 10.21 -10.35
N PRO A 335 -11.73 11.04 -9.37
CA PRO A 335 -10.77 10.54 -8.42
C PRO A 335 -11.28 9.43 -7.47
N ARG A 336 -12.58 9.43 -7.21
CA ARG A 336 -13.26 8.35 -6.48
C ARG A 336 -13.06 6.94 -7.09
N THR A 337 -13.02 6.83 -8.43
CA THR A 337 -13.10 5.51 -9.09
C THR A 337 -11.80 4.74 -8.96
N ILE A 338 -10.66 5.44 -9.04
CA ILE A 338 -9.35 4.81 -8.86
C ILE A 338 -9.07 4.60 -7.38
N HIS A 339 -9.43 5.52 -6.47
CA HIS A 339 -9.26 5.27 -5.03
C HIS A 339 -10.01 4.01 -4.59
N ARG A 340 -11.26 3.84 -5.03
CA ARG A 340 -12.02 2.62 -4.78
C ARG A 340 -11.32 1.37 -5.30
N LYS A 341 -10.79 1.42 -6.53
CA LYS A 341 -10.06 0.30 -7.11
C LYS A 341 -8.75 0.02 -6.36
N VAL A 342 -7.93 1.04 -6.11
CA VAL A 342 -6.63 0.89 -5.43
C VAL A 342 -6.80 0.39 -4.01
N VAL A 343 -7.77 0.92 -3.25
CA VAL A 343 -8.04 0.44 -1.88
C VAL A 343 -8.55 -1.00 -1.91
N ALA A 344 -9.49 -1.34 -2.80
CA ALA A 344 -9.96 -2.71 -2.96
C ALA A 344 -8.81 -3.65 -3.31
N LEU A 345 -7.96 -3.29 -4.28
CA LEU A 345 -6.78 -4.06 -4.68
C LEU A 345 -5.79 -4.27 -3.54
N LEU A 346 -5.48 -3.22 -2.76
CA LEU A 346 -4.59 -3.33 -1.61
C LEU A 346 -5.16 -4.27 -0.53
N ILE A 347 -6.48 -4.38 -0.42
CA ILE A 347 -7.16 -5.31 0.49
C ILE A 347 -7.26 -6.73 -0.12
N GLU A 348 -7.43 -6.86 -1.43
CA GLU A 348 -7.52 -8.15 -2.14
C GLU A 348 -6.15 -8.83 -2.29
N GLU A 349 -5.11 -8.10 -2.74
CA GLU A 349 -3.73 -8.61 -2.79
C GLU A 349 -3.25 -9.00 -1.39
N TRP A 350 -3.75 -8.29 -0.38
CA TRP A 350 -3.50 -8.63 1.00
C TRP A 350 -4.00 -10.04 1.35
N ASP A 351 -5.17 -10.42 0.87
CA ASP A 351 -5.76 -11.74 1.11
C ASP A 351 -5.12 -12.83 0.24
N GLU A 352 -4.81 -12.54 -1.02
CA GLU A 352 -4.17 -13.49 -1.94
C GLU A 352 -2.75 -13.87 -1.51
N GLN A 353 -1.98 -12.93 -0.94
CA GLN A 353 -0.63 -13.21 -0.47
C GLN A 353 -0.60 -14.09 0.79
N ARG A 354 -1.75 -14.44 1.39
CA ARG A 354 -1.86 -15.01 2.74
C ARG A 354 -2.64 -16.32 2.77
N GLN A 355 -2.14 -17.34 2.08
CA GLN A 355 -2.72 -18.68 2.17
C GLN A 355 -2.48 -19.43 3.51
N VAL A 356 -1.85 -18.87 4.56
CA VAL A 356 -1.62 -19.64 5.82
C VAL A 356 -1.58 -18.80 7.13
N ILE A 357 -2.62 -19.00 7.97
CA ILE A 357 -2.73 -19.02 9.47
C ILE A 357 -2.66 -17.70 10.28
N ARG A 358 -3.24 -17.75 11.50
CA ARG A 358 -4.27 -16.90 12.14
C ARG A 358 -3.83 -16.40 13.53
N ASN A 359 -3.66 -15.08 13.72
CA ASN A 359 -3.29 -14.51 15.04
C ASN A 359 -4.28 -13.48 15.63
N SER A 360 -5.23 -12.95 14.84
CA SER A 360 -6.28 -12.05 15.34
C SER A 360 -7.62 -12.40 14.69
N LYS A 361 -8.72 -11.90 15.25
CA LYS A 361 -10.04 -11.99 14.60
C LYS A 361 -10.18 -11.04 13.40
N TYR A 362 -9.38 -9.97 13.36
CA TYR A 362 -9.36 -8.98 12.27
C TYR A 362 -8.88 -9.58 10.94
N ILE A 363 -7.91 -10.50 10.96
CA ILE A 363 -7.39 -11.12 9.72
C ILE A 363 -8.45 -11.91 8.96
N ASN A 364 -9.42 -12.49 9.68
CA ASN A 364 -10.53 -13.29 9.13
C ASN A 364 -11.69 -12.42 8.63
N PHE A 365 -11.56 -11.10 8.66
CA PHE A 365 -12.57 -10.25 8.06
C PHE A 365 -12.59 -10.47 6.56
N GLU A 366 -13.79 -10.51 5.99
CA GLU A 366 -13.95 -10.40 4.54
C GLU A 366 -13.43 -9.02 4.07
N PRO A 367 -13.01 -8.88 2.80
CA PRO A 367 -12.51 -7.62 2.24
C PRO A 367 -13.39 -6.40 2.58
N ASP A 368 -14.71 -6.54 2.47
CA ASP A 368 -15.65 -5.45 2.77
C ASP A 368 -15.61 -5.02 4.25
N ARG A 369 -15.48 -5.99 5.17
CA ARG A 369 -15.42 -5.73 6.61
C ARG A 369 -14.07 -5.11 7.01
N LYS A 370 -12.99 -5.44 6.31
CA LYS A 370 -11.68 -4.79 6.45
C LYS A 370 -11.74 -3.34 6.00
N LEU A 371 -12.40 -3.11 4.86
CA LEU A 371 -12.64 -1.76 4.36
C LEU A 371 -13.48 -0.95 5.34
N ASP A 372 -14.56 -1.51 5.91
CA ASP A 372 -15.36 -0.84 6.94
C ASP A 372 -14.53 -0.42 8.16
N PHE A 373 -13.67 -1.32 8.62
CA PHE A 373 -12.80 -1.06 9.77
C PHE A 373 -11.82 0.08 9.49
N LEU A 374 -11.14 0.04 8.34
CA LEU A 374 -10.21 1.08 7.91
C LEU A 374 -10.92 2.41 7.64
N ALA A 375 -12.13 2.37 7.09
CA ALA A 375 -12.98 3.54 6.86
C ALA A 375 -13.35 4.24 8.18
N ASN A 376 -13.70 3.47 9.20
CA ASN A 376 -14.00 4.00 10.52
C ASN A 376 -12.76 4.62 11.19
N ILE A 377 -11.61 3.96 11.11
CA ILE A 377 -10.32 4.51 11.57
C ILE A 377 -10.00 5.83 10.86
N ALA A 378 -10.10 5.87 9.53
CA ALA A 378 -9.84 7.07 8.74
C ALA A 378 -10.76 8.22 9.15
N PHE A 379 -12.05 7.95 9.32
CA PHE A 379 -13.02 8.95 9.76
C PHE A 379 -12.69 9.54 11.14
N ILE A 380 -12.40 8.70 12.13
CA ILE A 380 -12.09 9.15 13.49
C ILE A 380 -10.78 9.94 13.49
N LEU A 381 -9.75 9.50 12.77
CA LEU A 381 -8.49 10.24 12.61
C LEU A 381 -8.72 11.64 12.04
N THR A 382 -9.48 11.73 10.95
CA THR A 382 -9.72 13.00 10.26
C THR A 382 -10.53 13.97 11.12
N TYR A 383 -11.59 13.52 11.79
CA TYR A 383 -12.46 14.42 12.57
C TYR A 383 -11.87 14.78 13.95
N LYS A 384 -11.35 13.78 14.68
CA LYS A 384 -10.93 13.94 16.08
C LYS A 384 -9.56 14.58 16.19
N TYR A 385 -8.60 14.09 15.41
CA TYR A 385 -7.19 14.52 15.51
C TYR A 385 -6.83 15.56 14.45
N GLN A 386 -7.43 15.53 13.26
CA GLN A 386 -7.14 16.45 12.14
C GLN A 386 -5.66 16.45 11.70
N GLU A 387 -4.97 15.34 11.95
CA GLU A 387 -3.56 15.15 11.61
C GLU A 387 -3.41 14.14 10.47
N ASN A 388 -2.44 14.38 9.58
CA ASN A 388 -2.05 13.40 8.56
C ASN A 388 -1.10 12.34 9.14
N ILE A 389 -0.37 12.70 10.20
CA ILE A 389 0.54 11.83 10.94
C ILE A 389 -0.05 11.61 12.33
N PHE A 390 -0.21 10.37 12.73
CA PHE A 390 -0.86 9.99 13.98
C PHE A 390 -0.02 9.01 14.78
N THR A 391 -0.19 8.99 16.09
CA THR A 391 0.61 8.13 16.98
C THR A 391 -0.01 6.77 17.21
N LYS A 392 0.77 5.83 17.75
CA LYS A 392 0.23 4.54 18.19
C LYS A 392 -0.83 4.70 19.27
N GLU A 393 -0.67 5.66 20.19
CA GLU A 393 -1.67 5.92 21.23
C GLU A 393 -2.99 6.40 20.62
N GLN A 394 -2.94 7.24 19.59
CA GLN A 394 -4.14 7.66 18.88
C GLN A 394 -4.83 6.46 18.19
N LEU A 395 -4.08 5.57 17.54
CA LEU A 395 -4.65 4.32 16.98
C LEU A 395 -5.24 3.41 18.06
N GLN A 396 -4.62 3.36 19.24
CA GLN A 396 -5.13 2.57 20.36
C GLN A 396 -6.44 3.14 20.91
N ASP A 397 -6.51 4.46 21.06
CA ASP A 397 -7.73 5.14 21.50
C ASP A 397 -8.87 4.89 20.50
N ILE A 398 -8.58 4.97 19.20
CA ILE A 398 -9.55 4.67 18.13
C ILE A 398 -10.00 3.22 18.21
N TYR A 399 -9.08 2.26 18.29
CA TYR A 399 -9.42 0.84 18.42
C TYR A 399 -10.33 0.59 19.62
N THR A 400 -10.03 1.23 20.76
CA THR A 400 -10.83 1.13 21.98
C THR A 400 -12.24 1.70 21.80
N SER A 401 -12.44 2.64 20.88
CA SER A 401 -13.76 3.17 20.56
C SER A 401 -14.58 2.32 19.58
N ILE A 402 -13.94 1.44 18.80
CA ILE A 402 -14.62 0.68 17.72
C ILE A 402 -14.60 -0.84 17.88
N TYR A 403 -13.78 -1.41 18.77
CA TYR A 403 -13.57 -2.87 18.85
C TYR A 403 -14.87 -3.67 18.99
N GLU A 404 -15.82 -3.20 19.79
CA GLU A 404 -17.11 -3.88 20.01
C GLU A 404 -17.96 -3.91 18.74
N SER A 405 -17.98 -2.82 17.98
CA SER A 405 -18.75 -2.73 16.72
C SER A 405 -18.21 -3.68 15.65
N PHE A 406 -16.93 -4.05 15.75
CA PHE A 406 -16.28 -4.99 14.84
C PHE A 406 -16.11 -6.38 15.46
N ASP A 407 -16.66 -6.63 16.66
CA ASP A 407 -16.57 -7.93 17.34
C ASP A 407 -15.11 -8.41 17.48
N LEU A 408 -14.20 -7.48 17.80
CA LEU A 408 -12.78 -7.72 18.05
C LEU A 408 -12.48 -7.75 19.56
N PRO A 409 -11.54 -8.56 20.05
CA PRO A 409 -11.16 -8.54 21.47
C PRO A 409 -10.44 -7.23 21.84
N LYS A 410 -10.79 -6.62 22.98
CA LYS A 410 -10.10 -5.43 23.49
C LYS A 410 -8.58 -5.64 23.64
N ASN A 411 -8.18 -6.85 24.03
CA ASN A 411 -6.78 -7.22 24.26
C ASN A 411 -5.96 -7.38 22.97
N ASP A 412 -6.61 -7.51 21.80
CA ASP A 412 -5.94 -7.71 20.50
C ASP A 412 -5.41 -6.40 19.89
N ILE A 413 -5.57 -5.27 20.57
CA ILE A 413 -5.22 -3.93 20.09
C ILE A 413 -3.81 -3.84 19.50
N LYS A 414 -2.81 -4.41 20.18
CA LYS A 414 -1.42 -4.39 19.71
C LYS A 414 -1.23 -5.24 18.47
N THR A 415 -1.92 -6.38 18.40
CA THR A 415 -1.88 -7.31 17.27
C THR A 415 -2.57 -6.70 16.06
N VAL A 416 -3.77 -6.14 16.23
CA VAL A 416 -4.53 -5.52 15.14
C VAL A 416 -3.83 -4.26 14.61
N ILE A 417 -3.30 -3.40 15.47
CA ILE A 417 -2.52 -2.22 15.01
C ILE A 417 -1.29 -2.67 14.24
N ARG A 418 -0.57 -3.67 14.74
CA ARG A 418 0.56 -4.24 14.01
C ARG A 418 0.11 -4.79 12.67
N GLU A 419 -1.00 -5.51 12.59
CA GLU A 419 -1.51 -6.07 11.34
C GLU A 419 -1.92 -5.00 10.31
N ILE A 420 -2.54 -3.91 10.75
CA ILE A 420 -2.87 -2.76 9.90
C ILE A 420 -1.60 -2.14 9.31
N GLU A 421 -0.59 -1.91 10.17
CA GLU A 421 0.73 -1.38 9.82
C GLU A 421 1.46 -2.30 8.83
N THR A 422 1.46 -3.60 9.11
CA THR A 422 2.28 -4.52 8.34
C THR A 422 1.64 -4.81 7.01
N HIS A 423 0.35 -5.13 6.91
CA HIS A 423 -0.11 -5.85 5.72
C HIS A 423 -0.89 -5.09 4.64
N THR A 424 -1.55 -3.98 4.96
CA THR A 424 -2.41 -3.31 3.98
C THR A 424 -1.64 -2.40 3.03
N GLY A 425 -0.49 -1.87 3.47
CA GLY A 425 0.17 -0.76 2.79
C GLY A 425 -0.68 0.52 2.74
N ILE A 426 -1.83 0.54 3.44
CA ILE A 426 -2.77 1.68 3.53
C ILE A 426 -2.35 2.60 4.68
N ILE A 427 -1.86 2.06 5.79
CA ILE A 427 -1.26 2.81 6.90
C ILE A 427 0.21 2.41 7.00
N LEU A 428 1.10 3.40 7.08
CA LEU A 428 2.54 3.24 7.12
C LEU A 428 3.13 3.77 8.43
N CYS A 429 4.27 3.21 8.82
CA CYS A 429 5.11 3.76 9.88
C CYS A 429 6.12 4.75 9.28
N VAL A 430 6.10 6.00 9.75
CA VAL A 430 6.93 7.11 9.23
C VAL A 430 8.17 7.31 10.10
N SER A 431 8.01 7.22 11.43
CA SER A 431 9.08 7.34 12.41
C SER A 431 8.69 6.58 13.68
N GLN A 432 9.53 6.60 14.72
CA GLN A 432 9.21 5.92 15.98
C GLN A 432 7.86 6.41 16.53
N ASN A 433 6.90 5.48 16.64
CA ASN A 433 5.56 5.74 17.15
C ASN A 433 4.68 6.68 16.30
N GLN A 434 5.07 6.97 15.06
CA GLN A 434 4.30 7.81 14.13
C GLN A 434 3.90 7.05 12.89
N TYR A 435 2.63 7.22 12.51
CA TYR A 435 1.97 6.54 11.41
C TYR A 435 1.30 7.55 10.49
N GLU A 436 1.11 7.20 9.23
CA GLU A 436 0.31 7.98 8.30
C GLU A 436 -0.44 7.07 7.34
N PHE A 437 -1.52 7.55 6.73
CA PHE A 437 -2.04 6.85 5.55
C PHE A 437 -1.03 6.97 4.41
N ALA A 438 -0.93 5.93 3.59
CA ALA A 438 -0.05 5.88 2.43
C ALA A 438 -0.21 7.08 1.49
N HIS A 439 -1.40 7.68 1.48
CA HIS A 439 -1.64 8.99 0.93
C HIS A 439 -2.80 9.67 1.66
N LYS A 440 -2.77 11.01 1.77
CA LYS A 440 -3.86 11.79 2.38
C LYS A 440 -5.20 11.52 1.68
N SER A 441 -5.23 11.46 0.36
CA SER A 441 -6.48 11.18 -0.36
C SER A 441 -7.02 9.76 -0.13
N THR A 442 -6.18 8.80 0.28
CA THR A 442 -6.65 7.48 0.73
C THR A 442 -7.40 7.61 2.05
N GLN A 443 -6.89 8.41 3.00
CA GLN A 443 -7.59 8.74 4.25
C GLN A 443 -8.90 9.48 3.97
N GLU A 444 -8.89 10.50 3.11
CA GLU A 444 -10.09 11.26 2.75
C GLU A 444 -11.15 10.37 2.10
N TYR A 445 -10.73 9.47 1.19
CA TYR A 445 -11.61 8.51 0.54
C TYR A 445 -12.22 7.52 1.55
N LEU A 446 -11.41 6.92 2.43
CA LEU A 446 -11.87 5.98 3.44
C LEU A 446 -12.81 6.65 4.46
N ALA A 447 -12.52 7.89 4.86
CA ALA A 447 -13.41 8.67 5.70
C ALA A 447 -14.75 8.97 5.00
N ALA A 448 -14.72 9.27 3.70
CA ALA A 448 -15.94 9.47 2.91
C ALA A 448 -16.75 8.18 2.75
N GLU A 449 -16.11 7.02 2.53
CA GLU A 449 -16.77 5.71 2.51
C GLU A 449 -17.50 5.41 3.81
N HIS A 450 -16.91 5.75 4.96
CA HIS A 450 -17.58 5.63 6.26
C HIS A 450 -18.82 6.53 6.33
N LEU A 451 -18.69 7.79 5.92
CA LEU A 451 -19.80 8.77 5.94
C LEU A 451 -20.98 8.34 5.06
N VAL A 452 -20.73 7.76 3.88
CA VAL A 452 -21.79 7.27 2.98
C VAL A 452 -22.62 6.14 3.64
N ARG A 453 -21.98 5.32 4.48
CA ARG A 453 -22.61 4.16 5.14
C ARG A 453 -23.38 4.53 6.41
N LEU A 454 -23.20 5.75 6.93
CA LEU A 454 -23.95 6.19 8.10
C LEU A 454 -25.44 6.30 7.78
N PRO A 455 -26.33 5.94 8.73
CA PRO A 455 -27.77 6.04 8.51
C PRO A 455 -28.23 7.47 8.27
N ASN A 456 -27.51 8.45 8.81
CA ASN A 456 -27.79 9.87 8.66
C ASN A 456 -26.49 10.68 8.63
N ILE A 457 -26.51 11.83 7.94
CA ILE A 457 -25.43 12.81 8.01
C ILE A 457 -25.25 13.27 9.46
N PRO A 458 -24.02 13.24 10.03
CA PRO A 458 -23.77 13.67 11.39
C PRO A 458 -24.40 15.03 11.71
N SER A 459 -25.09 15.12 12.84
CA SER A 459 -25.76 16.37 13.28
C SER A 459 -24.78 17.40 13.84
N SER A 460 -23.59 16.97 14.28
CA SER A 460 -22.56 17.85 14.82
C SER A 460 -21.97 18.72 13.72
N LEU A 461 -22.37 19.99 13.68
CA LEU A 461 -21.92 20.94 12.66
C LEU A 461 -20.45 21.31 12.80
N LYS A 462 -19.91 21.34 14.03
CA LYS A 462 -18.48 21.51 14.27
C LYS A 462 -17.66 20.36 13.66
N LEU A 463 -18.23 19.15 13.61
CA LEU A 463 -17.62 18.02 12.92
C LEU A 463 -17.71 18.20 11.40
N LEU A 464 -18.88 18.56 10.86
CA LEU A 464 -19.05 18.76 9.41
C LEU A 464 -18.11 19.83 8.84
N LEU A 465 -17.96 20.96 9.54
CA LEU A 465 -17.08 22.07 9.10
C LEU A 465 -15.61 21.67 9.02
N LYS A 466 -15.19 20.62 9.75
CA LYS A 466 -13.83 20.06 9.69
C LYS A 466 -13.60 19.12 8.50
N LEU A 467 -14.67 18.71 7.81
CA LEU A 467 -14.64 17.65 6.78
C LEU A 467 -15.09 18.11 5.38
N PRO A 468 -14.66 19.28 4.86
CA PRO A 468 -15.14 19.76 3.56
C PRO A 468 -14.75 18.84 2.40
N ASN A 469 -13.56 18.23 2.43
CA ASN A 469 -13.06 17.36 1.36
C ASN A 469 -13.80 16.01 1.37
N GLU A 470 -13.94 15.43 2.55
CA GLU A 470 -14.56 14.14 2.78
C GLU A 470 -16.06 14.21 2.47
N LEU A 471 -16.74 15.29 2.85
CA LEU A 471 -18.16 15.49 2.52
C LEU A 471 -18.38 15.68 1.01
N ALA A 472 -17.47 16.37 0.32
CA ALA A 472 -17.52 16.48 -1.14
C ALA A 472 -17.36 15.11 -1.81
N LEU A 473 -16.39 14.31 -1.35
CA LEU A 473 -16.20 12.92 -1.77
C LEU A 473 -17.43 12.07 -1.44
N THR A 474 -18.04 12.25 -0.27
CA THR A 474 -19.24 11.52 0.17
C THR A 474 -20.43 11.79 -0.75
N VAL A 475 -20.68 13.06 -1.08
CA VAL A 475 -21.71 13.45 -2.06
C VAL A 475 -21.40 12.81 -3.42
N ALA A 476 -20.14 12.81 -3.83
CA ALA A 476 -19.73 12.19 -5.06
C ALA A 476 -19.95 10.66 -5.02
N LEU A 477 -19.64 9.97 -3.93
CA LEU A 477 -19.77 8.52 -3.78
C LEU A 477 -21.22 8.06 -3.63
N SER A 478 -22.09 8.89 -3.07
CA SER A 478 -23.48 8.55 -2.81
C SER A 478 -24.25 8.14 -4.08
N SER A 479 -25.18 7.18 -3.94
CA SER A 479 -26.02 6.71 -5.05
C SER A 479 -26.87 7.83 -5.68
N SER A 480 -27.25 8.83 -4.88
CA SER A 480 -27.99 10.00 -5.33
C SER A 480 -27.35 11.29 -4.81
N SER A 481 -26.36 11.79 -5.57
CA SER A 481 -25.58 12.99 -5.20
C SER A 481 -26.47 14.22 -4.95
N SER A 482 -27.54 14.42 -5.73
CA SER A 482 -28.44 15.56 -5.52
C SER A 482 -29.22 15.47 -4.21
N LEU A 483 -29.64 14.27 -3.80
CA LEU A 483 -30.38 14.07 -2.55
C LEU A 483 -29.45 14.17 -1.34
N TYR A 484 -28.25 13.59 -1.43
CA TYR A 484 -27.26 13.72 -0.36
C TYR A 484 -26.85 15.19 -0.18
N LEU A 485 -26.63 15.90 -1.29
CA LEU A 485 -26.34 17.34 -1.26
C LEU A 485 -27.51 18.13 -0.67
N ASN A 486 -28.76 17.76 -0.96
CA ASN A 486 -29.93 18.36 -0.34
C ASN A 486 -29.93 18.14 1.18
N ALA A 487 -29.76 16.90 1.65
CA ALA A 487 -29.70 16.60 3.08
C ALA A 487 -28.57 17.38 3.78
N LEU A 488 -27.39 17.46 3.15
CA LEU A 488 -26.27 18.23 3.68
C LEU A 488 -26.58 19.73 3.76
N LEU A 489 -27.04 20.34 2.67
CA LEU A 489 -27.20 21.79 2.60
C LEU A 489 -28.48 22.26 3.28
N ILE A 490 -29.61 21.60 3.04
CA ILE A 490 -30.92 22.04 3.50
C ILE A 490 -31.20 21.54 4.92
N GLU A 491 -30.90 20.28 5.24
CA GLU A 491 -31.23 19.76 6.58
C GLU A 491 -30.14 20.06 7.62
N ARG A 492 -28.89 20.33 7.21
CA ARG A 492 -27.78 20.62 8.13
C ARG A 492 -27.29 22.06 8.04
N VAL A 493 -26.99 22.60 6.86
CA VAL A 493 -26.39 23.94 6.72
C VAL A 493 -27.42 25.08 6.80
N TYR A 494 -28.59 24.93 6.19
CA TYR A 494 -29.60 25.98 6.09
C TYR A 494 -30.18 26.43 7.45
N PRO A 495 -30.40 25.55 8.45
CA PRO A 495 -30.78 25.98 9.80
C PRO A 495 -29.75 26.89 10.47
N ILE A 496 -28.45 26.70 10.20
CA ILE A 496 -27.39 27.62 10.68
C ILE A 496 -27.55 28.97 10.00
N CYS A 497 -27.74 28.97 8.68
CA CYS A 497 -27.94 30.19 7.89
C CYS A 497 -29.10 31.01 8.46
N LYS A 498 -30.22 30.37 8.81
CA LYS A 498 -31.35 31.01 9.49
C LYS A 498 -30.96 31.63 10.84
N SER A 499 -30.07 31.00 11.60
CA SER A 499 -29.63 31.50 12.92
C SER A 499 -28.71 32.72 12.89
N PHE A 500 -28.10 33.04 11.76
CA PHE A 500 -27.31 34.27 11.58
C PHE A 500 -28.18 35.53 11.55
N PHE A 501 -29.50 35.38 11.34
CA PHE A 501 -30.44 36.48 11.19
C PHE A 501 -31.47 36.46 12.33
N LYS A 502 -31.66 37.59 13.02
CA LYS A 502 -32.70 37.76 14.05
C LYS A 502 -34.04 38.24 13.50
N ASP A 503 -34.07 38.75 12.26
CA ASP A 503 -35.23 39.34 11.60
C ASP A 503 -35.47 38.65 10.22
N PRO A 504 -36.71 38.27 9.88
CA PRO A 504 -37.08 37.76 8.55
C PRO A 504 -36.63 38.64 7.36
N GLU A 505 -36.50 39.98 7.51
CA GLU A 505 -35.95 40.83 6.42
C GLU A 505 -34.45 40.57 6.14
N GLY A 506 -33.67 40.20 7.15
CA GLY A 506 -32.25 39.85 6.99
C GLY A 506 -32.06 38.56 6.19
N LEU A 507 -32.96 37.59 6.40
CA LEU A 507 -33.03 36.36 5.62
C LEU A 507 -33.47 36.64 4.18
N ARG A 508 -34.44 37.55 3.97
CA ARG A 508 -34.94 37.95 2.64
C ARG A 508 -33.86 38.56 1.75
N ARG A 509 -32.93 39.33 2.33
CA ARG A 509 -31.87 39.99 1.57
C ARG A 509 -30.63 39.10 1.38
N LEU A 510 -30.54 37.96 2.09
CA LEU A 510 -29.35 37.07 2.15
C LEU A 510 -28.03 37.86 2.22
N SER A 511 -28.07 39.09 2.75
CA SER A 511 -26.94 40.00 2.71
C SER A 511 -26.13 39.73 3.96
N PHE A 512 -25.24 38.75 3.84
CA PHE A 512 -24.29 38.37 4.89
C PHE A 512 -23.31 39.50 5.28
N LYS A 513 -23.55 40.75 4.87
CA LYS A 513 -22.66 41.90 5.05
C LYS A 513 -22.44 42.23 6.53
N ASN A 514 -23.44 41.98 7.39
CA ASN A 514 -23.41 42.35 8.81
C ASN A 514 -23.50 41.17 9.80
N ALA A 515 -23.70 39.93 9.31
CA ALA A 515 -23.81 38.75 10.16
C ALA A 515 -22.42 38.11 10.40
N LYS A 516 -21.92 38.14 11.65
CA LYS A 516 -20.58 37.64 11.99
C LYS A 516 -20.58 36.25 12.65
N PHE A 517 -21.63 35.92 13.39
CA PHE A 517 -21.66 34.74 14.26
C PHE A 517 -23.07 34.14 14.39
N ALA A 518 -23.14 32.81 14.38
CA ALA A 518 -24.35 32.02 14.62
C ALA A 518 -24.35 31.47 16.05
N PRO A 519 -24.92 32.19 17.05
CA PRO A 519 -24.76 31.85 18.46
C PRO A 519 -25.38 30.51 18.85
N LYS A 520 -26.46 30.09 18.19
CA LYS A 520 -27.10 28.78 18.46
C LYS A 520 -26.20 27.59 18.14
N PHE A 521 -25.25 27.76 17.22
CA PHE A 521 -24.39 26.68 16.73
C PHE A 521 -22.89 26.91 17.03
N GLY A 522 -22.52 28.11 17.48
CA GLY A 522 -21.15 28.47 17.78
C GLY A 522 -20.25 28.52 16.54
N VAL A 523 -20.80 28.94 15.39
CA VAL A 523 -20.12 28.95 14.08
C VAL A 523 -19.92 30.39 13.62
N ARG A 524 -18.71 30.73 13.16
CA ARG A 524 -18.44 32.03 12.52
C ARG A 524 -18.80 31.97 11.04
N LYS A 525 -19.21 33.11 10.48
CA LYS A 525 -19.52 33.21 9.05
C LYS A 525 -18.33 32.77 8.18
N GLU A 526 -17.12 33.23 8.51
CA GLU A 526 -15.88 32.91 7.77
C GLU A 526 -15.57 31.41 7.75
N GLU A 527 -15.86 30.68 8.83
CA GLU A 527 -15.68 29.23 8.90
C GLU A 527 -16.61 28.50 7.93
N LEU A 528 -17.87 28.95 7.87
CA LEU A 528 -18.86 28.42 6.93
C LEU A 528 -18.49 28.76 5.48
N GLU A 529 -18.03 29.98 5.20
CA GLU A 529 -17.60 30.37 3.87
C GLU A 529 -16.37 29.55 3.41
N SER A 530 -15.38 29.37 4.30
CA SER A 530 -14.19 28.55 4.03
C SER A 530 -14.54 27.09 3.77
N PHE A 531 -15.44 26.52 4.58
CA PHE A 531 -15.99 25.18 4.37
C PHE A 531 -16.64 25.04 2.99
N LEU A 532 -17.58 25.93 2.64
CA LEU A 532 -18.31 25.87 1.37
C LEU A 532 -17.39 26.09 0.17
N HIS A 533 -16.41 26.97 0.28
CA HIS A 533 -15.41 27.20 -0.75
C HIS A 533 -14.60 25.93 -1.03
N THR A 534 -14.06 25.31 0.02
CA THR A 534 -13.25 24.09 -0.07
C THR A 534 -14.07 22.93 -0.60
N PHE A 535 -15.29 22.75 -0.08
CA PHE A 535 -16.25 21.77 -0.54
C PHE A 535 -16.57 21.94 -2.03
N CYS A 536 -16.87 23.16 -2.50
CA CYS A 536 -17.17 23.44 -3.90
C CYS A 536 -15.99 23.15 -4.83
N TYR A 537 -14.79 23.56 -4.41
CA TYR A 537 -13.57 23.28 -5.16
C TYR A 537 -13.36 21.77 -5.31
N ARG A 538 -13.54 21.00 -4.22
CA ARG A 538 -13.40 19.54 -4.26
C ARG A 538 -14.51 18.87 -5.07
N ILE A 539 -15.75 19.35 -5.00
CA ILE A 539 -16.88 18.86 -5.82
C ILE A 539 -16.60 18.98 -7.32
N LEU A 540 -16.03 20.10 -7.77
CA LEU A 540 -15.67 20.31 -9.18
C LEU A 540 -14.69 19.25 -9.70
N ILE A 541 -13.87 18.70 -8.82
CA ILE A 541 -12.89 17.65 -9.13
C ILE A 541 -13.55 16.27 -9.08
N GLU A 542 -14.32 15.98 -8.01
CA GLU A 542 -14.82 14.63 -7.73
C GLU A 542 -16.11 14.26 -8.47
N LYS A 543 -16.94 15.24 -8.82
CA LYS A 543 -18.25 15.02 -9.43
C LYS A 543 -18.54 16.05 -10.52
N THR A 544 -17.93 15.86 -11.69
CA THR A 544 -18.13 16.74 -12.86
C THR A 544 -19.52 16.61 -13.50
N ASP A 545 -20.23 15.51 -13.24
CA ASP A 545 -21.46 15.11 -13.91
C ASP A 545 -22.68 15.09 -12.97
N PHE A 546 -22.94 16.17 -12.23
CA PHE A 546 -24.20 16.26 -11.49
C PHE A 546 -25.40 16.22 -12.44
N PRO A 547 -26.51 15.58 -12.06
CA PRO A 547 -27.76 15.69 -12.81
C PRO A 547 -28.20 17.15 -12.91
N LYS A 548 -28.45 17.64 -14.13
CA LYS A 548 -28.98 18.99 -14.41
C LYS A 548 -30.49 19.06 -14.12
N VAL A 549 -30.86 18.73 -12.89
CA VAL A 549 -32.24 18.80 -12.39
C VAL A 549 -32.46 20.10 -11.62
N PRO A 550 -33.71 20.58 -11.48
CA PRO A 550 -34.02 21.83 -10.77
C PRO A 550 -33.42 21.87 -9.36
N LEU A 551 -33.50 20.75 -8.62
CA LEU A 551 -32.95 20.63 -7.26
C LEU A 551 -31.45 20.95 -7.21
N THR A 552 -30.64 20.37 -8.10
CA THR A 552 -29.19 20.63 -8.16
C THR A 552 -28.91 22.12 -8.39
N THR A 553 -29.65 22.76 -9.31
CA THR A 553 -29.49 24.19 -9.59
C THR A 553 -29.82 25.04 -8.35
N VAL A 554 -30.93 24.73 -7.66
CA VAL A 554 -31.33 25.43 -6.42
C VAL A 554 -30.25 25.28 -5.34
N LEU A 555 -29.71 24.08 -5.15
CA LEU A 555 -28.69 23.80 -4.13
C LEU A 555 -27.38 24.57 -4.37
N PHE A 556 -26.90 24.64 -5.61
CA PHE A 556 -25.68 25.40 -5.92
C PHE A 556 -25.91 26.91 -5.94
N LEU A 557 -27.10 27.39 -6.34
CA LEU A 557 -27.48 28.79 -6.16
C LEU A 557 -27.63 29.15 -4.68
N PHE A 558 -28.06 28.22 -3.84
CA PHE A 558 -28.07 28.43 -2.39
C PHE A 558 -26.64 28.65 -1.88
N ILE A 559 -25.68 27.79 -2.26
CA ILE A 559 -24.26 28.03 -1.92
C ILE A 559 -23.78 29.38 -2.47
N ASN A 560 -24.11 29.73 -3.71
CA ASN A 560 -23.75 31.05 -4.27
C ASN A 560 -24.29 32.19 -3.41
N SER A 561 -25.53 32.08 -2.92
CA SER A 561 -26.14 33.10 -2.07
C SER A 561 -25.38 33.30 -0.76
N LEU A 562 -24.73 32.25 -0.25
CA LEU A 562 -23.89 32.31 0.94
C LEU A 562 -22.51 32.94 0.66
N LEU A 563 -22.00 32.81 -0.57
CA LEU A 563 -20.63 33.16 -0.94
C LEU A 563 -20.49 34.40 -1.84
N CYS A 564 -21.57 34.90 -2.46
CA CYS A 564 -21.53 35.93 -3.51
C CYS A 564 -20.95 37.28 -3.07
N HIS A 565 -20.87 37.53 -1.76
CA HIS A 565 -20.27 38.74 -1.19
C HIS A 565 -18.78 38.59 -0.86
N ASN A 566 -18.21 37.38 -0.95
CA ASN A 566 -16.81 37.12 -0.69
C ASN A 566 -16.04 37.00 -2.01
N HIS A 567 -15.30 38.06 -2.36
CA HIS A 567 -14.54 38.14 -3.61
C HIS A 567 -13.53 36.99 -3.80
N ALA A 568 -12.96 36.44 -2.73
CA ALA A 568 -12.01 35.34 -2.81
C ALA A 568 -12.64 34.03 -3.33
N THR A 569 -13.96 33.88 -3.21
CA THR A 569 -14.69 32.66 -3.56
C THR A 569 -15.35 32.69 -4.94
N LEU A 570 -15.42 33.87 -5.56
CA LEU A 570 -16.17 34.10 -6.82
C LEU A 570 -15.67 33.23 -7.97
N SER A 571 -14.36 32.96 -8.06
CA SER A 571 -13.78 32.16 -9.15
C SER A 571 -14.30 30.72 -9.12
N VAL A 572 -14.27 30.08 -7.95
CA VAL A 572 -14.75 28.70 -7.74
C VAL A 572 -16.26 28.66 -7.96
N ILE A 573 -16.99 29.62 -7.41
CA ILE A 573 -18.45 29.61 -7.50
C ILE A 573 -18.94 29.86 -8.93
N ASN A 574 -18.31 30.75 -9.69
CA ASN A 574 -18.66 30.94 -11.09
C ASN A 574 -18.41 29.66 -11.91
N ARG A 575 -17.36 28.88 -11.60
CA ARG A 575 -17.14 27.56 -12.22
C ARG A 575 -18.22 26.57 -11.83
N VAL A 576 -18.60 26.50 -10.55
CA VAL A 576 -19.70 25.64 -10.06
C VAL A 576 -21.01 25.97 -10.77
N LEU A 577 -21.39 27.26 -10.82
CA LEU A 577 -22.60 27.72 -11.48
C LEU A 577 -22.61 27.35 -12.97
N LYS A 578 -21.50 27.60 -13.68
CA LYS A 578 -21.37 27.25 -15.10
C LYS A 578 -21.52 25.74 -15.35
N THR A 579 -21.02 24.93 -14.41
CA THR A 579 -20.97 23.47 -14.58
C THR A 579 -22.31 22.81 -14.24
N TYR A 580 -22.99 23.27 -13.19
CA TYR A 580 -24.11 22.53 -12.60
C TYR A 580 -25.47 23.25 -12.62
N CYS A 581 -25.51 24.55 -12.88
CA CYS A 581 -26.74 25.33 -12.84
C CYS A 581 -27.30 25.58 -14.24
N ASN A 582 -28.63 25.54 -14.36
CA ASN A 582 -29.35 26.02 -15.54
C ASN A 582 -30.62 26.74 -15.06
N TYR A 583 -30.71 28.03 -15.36
CA TYR A 583 -31.77 28.89 -14.83
C TYR A 583 -33.17 28.49 -15.33
N ASP A 584 -33.29 28.02 -16.58
CA ASP A 584 -34.58 27.65 -17.18
C ASP A 584 -35.26 26.52 -16.42
N LYS A 585 -34.47 25.61 -15.85
CA LYS A 585 -34.98 24.50 -15.02
C LYS A 585 -35.65 24.97 -13.73
N ILE A 586 -35.33 26.15 -13.21
CA ILE A 586 -35.86 26.65 -11.93
C ILE A 586 -36.93 27.74 -12.09
N ARG A 587 -37.21 28.23 -13.30
CA ARG A 587 -38.26 29.26 -13.56
C ARG A 587 -39.66 28.85 -13.10
N ASN A 588 -39.93 27.55 -13.08
CA ASN A 588 -41.19 27.04 -12.58
C ASN A 588 -41.30 27.19 -11.07
N TYR A 589 -40.19 27.21 -10.33
CA TYR A 589 -40.11 27.20 -8.87
C TYR A 589 -39.78 28.58 -8.25
N TYR A 590 -38.97 29.37 -8.94
CA TYR A 590 -38.52 30.69 -8.48
C TYR A 590 -38.84 31.77 -9.51
N VAL A 591 -39.16 32.97 -9.03
CA VAL A 591 -39.42 34.17 -9.84
C VAL A 591 -38.39 35.23 -9.52
N LYS A 592 -37.96 35.95 -10.55
CA LYS A 592 -37.07 37.08 -10.41
C LYS A 592 -37.81 38.24 -9.75
N ASN A 593 -37.26 38.74 -8.64
CA ASN A 593 -37.74 39.96 -7.99
C ASN A 593 -36.82 41.12 -8.39
N ASP A 594 -37.32 42.02 -9.25
CA ASP A 594 -36.53 43.08 -9.91
C ASP A 594 -36.23 44.30 -9.00
N THR A 595 -36.61 44.25 -7.72
CA THR A 595 -36.34 45.33 -6.78
C THR A 595 -34.90 45.25 -6.24
N SER A 596 -33.89 45.69 -7.00
CA SER A 596 -32.56 45.95 -6.40
C SER A 596 -31.79 47.13 -7.01
N ARG A 597 -31.29 48.01 -6.12
CA ARG A 597 -30.36 49.10 -6.43
C ARG A 597 -28.87 48.68 -6.30
N SER A 598 -28.59 47.38 -6.10
CA SER A 598 -27.30 46.87 -5.58
C SER A 598 -26.50 45.95 -6.53
N GLY A 599 -26.94 45.75 -7.78
CA GLY A 599 -26.22 44.93 -8.77
C GLY A 599 -26.42 43.40 -8.63
N PHE A 600 -27.16 42.95 -7.61
CA PHE A 600 -27.57 41.56 -7.40
C PHE A 600 -29.02 41.33 -7.80
N ILE A 601 -29.34 40.14 -8.27
CA ILE A 601 -30.68 39.66 -8.63
C ILE A 601 -31.15 38.72 -7.53
N TYR A 602 -32.38 38.94 -7.06
CA TYR A 602 -33.03 38.13 -6.05
C TYR A 602 -34.06 37.22 -6.73
N LEU A 603 -34.02 35.94 -6.41
CA LEU A 603 -35.04 34.96 -6.84
C LEU A 603 -35.87 34.58 -5.64
N GLU A 604 -37.19 34.68 -5.76
CA GLU A 604 -38.17 34.38 -4.71
C GLU A 604 -38.94 33.11 -5.07
N LYS A 605 -39.09 32.20 -4.11
CA LYS A 605 -39.83 30.95 -4.26
C LYS A 605 -41.32 31.24 -4.47
N LYS A 606 -41.95 30.61 -5.45
CA LYS A 606 -43.39 30.80 -5.70
C LYS A 606 -44.23 30.18 -4.59
N THR A 607 -45.21 30.93 -4.08
CA THR A 607 -46.09 30.57 -2.96
C THR A 607 -47.05 29.41 -3.25
N ASN A 608 -47.43 29.19 -4.51
CA ASN A 608 -48.43 28.17 -4.92
C ASN A 608 -47.84 26.81 -5.28
N ILE A 609 -46.57 26.56 -4.99
CA ILE A 609 -45.95 25.28 -5.29
C ILE A 609 -45.88 24.50 -3.99
N SER A 610 -46.65 23.42 -3.90
CA SER A 610 -46.28 22.34 -2.99
C SER A 610 -44.91 21.86 -3.46
N SER A 611 -43.83 22.35 -2.86
CA SER A 611 -42.52 21.72 -3.00
C SER A 611 -42.60 20.41 -2.23
N ALA A 612 -43.38 19.45 -2.75
CA ALA A 612 -44.05 18.41 -1.98
C ALA A 612 -43.08 17.51 -1.20
N ASN A 613 -41.79 17.56 -1.53
CA ASN A 613 -40.77 16.70 -0.95
C ASN A 613 -39.53 17.43 -0.36
N TYR A 614 -39.35 18.75 -0.50
CA TYR A 614 -38.11 19.44 -0.04
C TYR A 614 -38.36 20.85 0.54
N ASP A 615 -37.76 21.14 1.70
CA ASP A 615 -37.77 22.46 2.36
C ASP A 615 -36.79 23.45 1.71
N LEU A 616 -37.05 23.82 0.44
CA LEU A 616 -36.15 24.66 -0.34
C LEU A 616 -36.11 26.11 0.17
N PRO A 617 -34.96 26.82 0.05
CA PRO A 617 -34.80 28.20 0.51
C PRO A 617 -35.80 29.17 -0.14
N ASP A 618 -36.36 30.09 0.63
CA ASP A 618 -37.35 31.05 0.11
C ASP A 618 -36.75 32.07 -0.87
N PHE A 619 -35.46 32.38 -0.71
CA PHE A 619 -34.74 33.36 -1.52
C PHE A 619 -33.39 32.81 -1.99
N LEU A 620 -32.98 33.21 -3.18
CA LEU A 620 -31.65 32.96 -3.75
C LEU A 620 -31.08 34.26 -4.34
N VAL A 621 -29.76 34.41 -4.32
CA VAL A 621 -29.05 35.61 -4.78
C VAL A 621 -28.05 35.22 -5.85
N LEU A 622 -27.94 36.05 -6.89
CA LEU A 622 -26.92 35.94 -7.94
C LEU A 622 -26.60 37.33 -8.53
N SER A 623 -25.41 37.53 -9.07
CA SER A 623 -25.11 38.77 -9.81
C SER A 623 -25.72 38.75 -11.22
N LYS A 624 -25.81 39.92 -11.89
CA LYS A 624 -26.19 39.97 -13.32
C LYS A 624 -25.27 39.12 -14.19
N SER A 625 -23.96 39.18 -13.98
CA SER A 625 -22.97 38.38 -14.71
C SER A 625 -23.12 36.87 -14.47
N GLN A 626 -23.50 36.46 -13.26
CA GLN A 626 -23.79 35.06 -12.95
C GLN A 626 -25.08 34.59 -13.62
N LEU A 627 -26.10 35.44 -13.73
CA LEU A 627 -27.33 35.10 -14.46
C LEU A 627 -27.05 34.83 -15.94
N GLU A 628 -26.25 35.68 -16.58
CA GLU A 628 -25.81 35.48 -17.97
C GLU A 628 -25.06 34.15 -18.12
N LEU A 629 -24.16 33.86 -17.17
CA LEU A 629 -23.35 32.64 -17.16
C LEU A 629 -24.15 31.34 -17.03
N ILE A 630 -25.31 31.36 -16.35
CA ILE A 630 -26.20 30.18 -16.22
C ILE A 630 -27.34 30.14 -17.27
N ASN A 631 -27.51 31.21 -18.06
CA ASN A 631 -28.45 31.27 -19.19
C ASN A 631 -27.80 30.86 -20.51
N TYR A 632 -26.47 30.96 -20.63
CA TYR A 632 -25.72 30.63 -21.85
C TYR A 632 -25.34 29.14 -22.00
N VAL A 633 -25.74 28.28 -21.03
CA VAL A 633 -25.39 26.85 -20.94
C VAL A 633 -26.64 25.99 -21.00
#